data_AF-A0A395HUJ8-F1
#
_entry.id   AF-A0A395HUJ8-F1
#
_cell.length_a   1.000
_cell.length_b   1.000
_cell.length_c   1.000
_cell.angle_alpha   90.00
_cell.angle_beta   90.00
_cell.angle_gamma   90.00
#
_symmetry.space_group_name_H-M   'P 1'
#
loop_
_entity.id
_entity.type
_entity.pdbx_description
1 polymer ?
#
loop_
_entity_poly.entity_id
_entity_poly.type
_entity_poly.pdbx_seq_one_letter_code
_entity_poly.pdbx_strand_id
1 'polypeptide(L)'
;MHVLIAIPLISLLIVPAWASFGTSVNVIFFYMTWATLVLSHSALRVEIVGTATVRALCYALPSLLFYLFDILTPSAAVLLKAQGEYGLPAGNKKGKIRGKDLKVAAWALFNLALGIAVQGYVEDKLISRFRKLRLVKVTLKLPLPWNLVWQIFCGLVLREILSYVIHRWILHGRNRIARYHRTWYHNLRAPYPLTAHYDHPLAYLIGRWLPTILPVALWQLHMISYLAYLAFVSLEETFAYSGYSAMPTGFFIGGMARNMENHLHSIGTGNFGPWGVVDWLLGTHIEAEYTETGEKEEPPSSPIRLRRIRPNSAKEDLDDFLLDPPDNGDDDGDDDGGGNGGGGRHARRVSPRRVEGYWTGPPVRRRTRRNRHD
;
A
#
# COMPACT_ATOMS: atom_id res chain seq x y z
N MET A 1 0.79 -29.38 -60.43
CA MET A 1 1.30 -28.50 -59.36
C MET A 1 0.16 -27.72 -58.68
N HIS A 2 -0.85 -28.38 -58.08
CA HIS A 2 -1.91 -27.69 -57.32
C HIS A 2 -2.21 -28.31 -55.95
N VAL A 3 -1.64 -29.48 -55.62
CA VAL A 3 -1.93 -30.19 -54.35
C VAL A 3 -1.00 -29.74 -53.21
N LEU A 4 0.19 -29.21 -53.53
CA LEU A 4 1.18 -28.80 -52.52
C LEU A 4 0.95 -27.38 -51.95
N ILE A 5 0.00 -26.61 -52.50
CA ILE A 5 -0.40 -25.27 -52.02
C ILE A 5 -1.68 -25.33 -51.17
N ALA A 6 -2.44 -26.42 -51.21
CA ALA A 6 -3.69 -26.57 -50.44
C ALA A 6 -3.45 -26.96 -48.97
N ILE A 7 -2.33 -27.63 -48.67
CA ILE A 7 -2.03 -28.13 -47.32
C ILE A 7 -1.74 -26.99 -46.30
N PRO A 8 -0.98 -25.92 -46.64
CA PRO A 8 -0.77 -24.80 -45.73
C PRO A 8 -2.03 -23.96 -45.47
N LEU A 9 -2.92 -23.84 -46.47
CA LEU A 9 -4.13 -23.02 -46.39
C LEU A 9 -5.23 -23.69 -45.56
N ILE A 10 -5.36 -25.02 -45.64
CA ILE A 10 -6.28 -25.79 -44.80
C ILE A 10 -5.79 -25.81 -43.35
N SER A 11 -4.48 -25.97 -43.09
CA SER A 11 -3.93 -25.87 -41.73
C SER A 11 -4.09 -24.47 -41.11
N LEU A 12 -4.00 -23.39 -41.91
CA LEU A 12 -4.25 -22.01 -41.45
C LEU A 12 -5.72 -21.72 -41.11
N LEU A 13 -6.67 -22.49 -41.64
CA LEU A 13 -8.10 -22.39 -41.31
C LEU A 13 -8.50 -23.34 -40.16
N ILE A 14 -7.81 -24.47 -40.03
CA ILE A 14 -8.06 -25.47 -38.98
C ILE A 14 -7.51 -25.02 -37.62
N VAL A 15 -6.36 -24.36 -37.54
CA VAL A 15 -5.79 -23.91 -36.26
C VAL A 15 -6.68 -22.87 -35.55
N PRO A 16 -7.24 -21.84 -36.23
CA PRO A 16 -8.25 -20.97 -35.63
C PRO A 16 -9.54 -21.71 -35.31
N ALA A 17 -9.97 -22.68 -36.13
CA ALA A 17 -11.19 -23.46 -35.89
C ALA A 17 -11.07 -24.39 -34.67
N TRP A 18 -9.90 -24.97 -34.40
CA TRP A 18 -9.63 -25.82 -33.23
C TRP A 18 -9.34 -25.01 -31.97
N ALA A 19 -8.66 -23.87 -32.08
CA ALA A 19 -8.52 -22.91 -30.99
C ALA A 19 -9.87 -22.28 -30.61
N SER A 20 -10.74 -22.01 -31.60
CA SER A 20 -12.11 -21.53 -31.38
C SER A 20 -13.05 -22.63 -30.88
N PHE A 21 -12.90 -23.89 -31.30
CA PHE A 21 -13.60 -25.03 -30.70
C PHE A 21 -13.17 -25.24 -29.25
N GLY A 22 -11.87 -25.21 -28.95
CA GLY A 22 -11.37 -25.31 -27.58
C GLY A 22 -11.87 -24.17 -26.71
N THR A 23 -11.82 -22.92 -27.18
CA THR A 23 -12.33 -21.77 -26.41
C THR A 23 -13.84 -21.75 -26.29
N SER A 24 -14.61 -22.09 -27.32
CA SER A 24 -16.07 -22.19 -27.24
C SER A 24 -16.52 -23.37 -26.35
N VAL A 25 -15.87 -24.53 -26.44
CA VAL A 25 -16.08 -25.66 -25.51
C VAL A 25 -15.70 -25.27 -24.08
N ASN A 26 -14.61 -24.54 -23.86
CA ASN A 26 -14.23 -24.02 -22.55
C ASN A 26 -15.26 -23.03 -22.00
N VAL A 27 -15.81 -22.15 -22.85
CA VAL A 27 -16.87 -21.21 -22.47
C VAL A 27 -18.17 -21.93 -22.15
N ILE A 28 -18.55 -22.94 -22.93
CA ILE A 28 -19.73 -23.79 -22.67
C ILE A 28 -19.52 -24.55 -21.36
N PHE A 29 -18.38 -25.20 -21.17
CA PHE A 29 -18.07 -25.93 -19.94
C PHE A 29 -18.07 -25.01 -18.72
N PHE A 30 -17.47 -23.82 -18.84
CA PHE A 30 -17.50 -22.78 -17.82
C PHE A 30 -18.94 -22.34 -17.52
N TYR A 31 -19.74 -22.07 -18.54
CA TYR A 31 -21.13 -21.68 -18.39
C TYR A 31 -21.96 -22.77 -17.72
N MET A 32 -21.82 -24.03 -18.14
CA MET A 32 -22.51 -25.17 -17.55
C MET A 32 -22.13 -25.34 -16.08
N THR A 33 -20.84 -25.27 -15.76
CA THR A 33 -20.34 -25.35 -14.38
C THR A 33 -20.86 -24.19 -13.53
N TRP A 34 -20.84 -22.97 -14.06
CA TRP A 34 -21.38 -21.78 -13.41
C TRP A 34 -22.89 -21.90 -13.16
N ALA A 35 -23.65 -22.34 -14.17
CA ALA A 35 -25.09 -22.54 -14.07
C ALA A 35 -25.40 -23.60 -13.02
N THR A 36 -24.72 -24.74 -13.02
CA THR A 36 -24.87 -25.79 -12.01
C THR A 36 -24.57 -25.25 -10.61
N LEU A 37 -23.48 -24.49 -10.43
CA LEU A 37 -23.10 -23.90 -9.14
C LEU A 37 -24.19 -22.96 -8.60
N VAL A 38 -24.69 -22.05 -9.44
CA VAL A 38 -25.71 -21.05 -9.06
C VAL A 38 -27.07 -21.70 -8.82
N LEU A 39 -27.43 -22.75 -9.57
CA LEU A 39 -28.70 -23.46 -9.39
C LEU A 39 -28.67 -24.43 -8.20
N SER A 40 -27.52 -24.99 -7.86
CA SER A 40 -27.39 -25.99 -6.78
C SER A 40 -27.20 -25.39 -5.40
N HIS A 41 -26.88 -24.09 -5.30
CA HIS A 41 -26.55 -23.42 -4.05
C HIS A 41 -27.23 -22.07 -3.89
N SER A 42 -27.46 -21.65 -2.64
CA SER A 42 -27.96 -20.31 -2.35
C SER A 42 -26.92 -19.24 -2.72
N ALA A 43 -27.40 -18.05 -3.10
CA ALA A 43 -26.53 -16.93 -3.47
C ALA A 43 -25.51 -16.59 -2.36
N LEU A 44 -25.94 -16.59 -1.09
CA LEU A 44 -25.06 -16.36 0.06
C LEU A 44 -23.95 -17.42 0.18
N ARG A 45 -24.26 -18.70 -0.07
CA ARG A 45 -23.26 -19.77 -0.03
C ARG A 45 -22.24 -19.59 -1.16
N VAL A 46 -22.71 -19.31 -2.37
CA VAL A 46 -21.82 -19.07 -3.53
C VAL A 46 -20.91 -17.88 -3.24
N GLU A 47 -21.46 -16.79 -2.73
CA GLU A 47 -20.70 -15.58 -2.35
C GLU A 47 -19.60 -15.89 -1.33
N ILE A 48 -19.96 -16.43 -0.16
CA ILE A 48 -19.02 -16.61 0.95
C ILE A 48 -17.96 -17.66 0.64
N VAL A 49 -18.34 -18.77 0.00
CA VAL A 49 -17.36 -19.79 -0.42
C VAL A 49 -16.43 -19.23 -1.50
N GLY A 50 -16.96 -18.47 -2.46
CA GLY A 50 -16.15 -17.81 -3.49
C GLY A 50 -15.16 -16.80 -2.88
N THR A 51 -15.63 -15.92 -2.00
CA THR A 51 -14.79 -14.95 -1.28
C THR A 51 -13.71 -15.66 -0.47
N ALA A 52 -14.07 -16.67 0.31
CA ALA A 52 -13.12 -17.43 1.12
C ALA A 52 -12.08 -18.14 0.26
N THR A 53 -12.48 -18.72 -0.87
CA THR A 53 -11.58 -19.41 -1.81
C THR A 53 -10.58 -18.43 -2.41
N VAL A 54 -11.03 -17.29 -2.94
CA VAL A 54 -10.14 -16.27 -3.51
C VAL A 54 -9.20 -15.71 -2.44
N ARG A 55 -9.71 -15.39 -1.25
CA ARG A 55 -8.88 -14.91 -0.13
C ARG A 55 -7.86 -15.95 0.32
N ALA A 56 -8.23 -17.23 0.34
CA ALA A 56 -7.31 -18.30 0.69
C ALA A 56 -6.20 -18.44 -0.35
N LEU A 57 -6.54 -18.51 -1.64
CA LEU A 57 -5.58 -18.77 -2.73
C LEU A 57 -4.73 -17.56 -3.10
N CYS A 58 -5.32 -16.36 -3.12
CA CYS A 58 -4.67 -15.15 -3.61
C CYS A 58 -4.08 -14.28 -2.49
N TYR A 59 -4.38 -14.55 -1.22
CA TYR A 59 -3.83 -13.80 -0.09
C TYR A 59 -3.24 -14.69 1.01
N ALA A 60 -4.05 -15.53 1.66
CA ALA A 60 -3.62 -16.25 2.86
C ALA A 60 -2.50 -17.25 2.57
N LEU A 61 -2.69 -18.12 1.57
CA LEU A 61 -1.70 -19.11 1.17
C LEU A 61 -0.37 -18.47 0.72
N PRO A 62 -0.33 -17.53 -0.25
CA PRO A 62 0.95 -16.95 -0.67
C PRO A 62 1.60 -16.12 0.44
N SER A 63 0.82 -15.38 1.25
CA SER A 63 1.37 -14.64 2.40
C SER A 63 1.94 -15.57 3.47
N LEU A 64 1.31 -16.71 3.74
CA LEU A 64 1.82 -17.73 4.66
C LEU A 64 3.08 -18.39 4.13
N LEU A 65 3.15 -18.68 2.83
CA LEU A 65 4.36 -19.23 2.20
C LEU A 65 5.53 -18.24 2.30
N PHE A 66 5.30 -16.96 2.03
CA PHE A 66 6.30 -15.90 2.23
C PHE A 66 6.71 -15.76 3.70
N TYR A 67 5.74 -15.79 4.62
CA TYR A 67 6.02 -15.74 6.05
C TYR A 67 6.86 -16.95 6.51
N LEU A 68 6.56 -18.15 6.01
CA LEU A 68 7.35 -19.36 6.30
C LEU A 68 8.74 -19.28 5.68
N PHE A 69 8.87 -18.80 4.45
CA PHE A 69 10.17 -18.59 3.81
C PHE A 69 11.06 -17.62 4.59
N ASP A 70 10.47 -16.55 5.15
CA ASP A 70 11.18 -15.60 6.01
C ASP A 70 11.71 -16.23 7.31
N ILE A 71 10.99 -17.21 7.85
CA ILE A 71 11.34 -17.89 9.11
C ILE A 71 12.35 -19.01 8.87
N LEU A 72 12.13 -19.82 7.83
CA LEU A 72 12.92 -21.01 7.53
C LEU A 72 14.25 -20.65 6.87
N THR A 73 14.26 -19.60 6.04
CA THR A 73 15.42 -19.19 5.25
C THR A 73 15.71 -17.68 5.36
N PRO A 74 15.94 -17.14 6.58
CA PRO A 74 16.09 -15.70 6.80
C PRO A 74 17.29 -15.11 6.05
N SER A 75 18.37 -15.86 5.85
CA SER A 75 19.55 -15.40 5.10
C SER A 75 19.24 -15.12 3.63
N ALA A 76 18.42 -15.96 2.99
CA ALA A 76 17.99 -15.77 1.60
C ALA A 76 16.94 -14.67 1.50
N ALA A 77 15.96 -14.67 2.43
CA ALA A 77 14.90 -13.67 2.45
C ALA A 77 15.44 -12.24 2.53
N VAL A 78 16.49 -12.00 3.32
CA VAL A 78 17.10 -10.66 3.45
C VAL A 78 17.65 -10.15 2.12
N LEU A 79 18.18 -11.01 1.26
CA LEU A 79 18.70 -10.58 -0.04
C LEU A 79 17.59 -10.14 -1.00
N LEU A 80 16.37 -10.64 -0.78
CA LEU A 80 15.20 -10.35 -1.61
C LEU A 80 14.31 -9.25 -1.02
N LYS A 81 14.56 -8.84 0.24
CA LYS A 81 13.76 -7.86 0.95
C LYS A 81 14.28 -6.44 0.72
N ALA A 82 13.36 -5.50 0.52
CA ALA A 82 13.68 -4.09 0.33
C ALA A 82 14.50 -3.52 1.51
N GLN A 83 14.14 -3.90 2.74
CA GLN A 83 14.79 -3.43 3.97
C GLN A 83 15.80 -4.43 4.56
N GLY A 84 16.18 -5.44 3.79
CA GLY A 84 17.04 -6.51 4.26
C GLY A 84 16.57 -7.13 5.58
N GLU A 85 17.43 -7.10 6.61
CA GLU A 85 17.12 -7.65 7.95
C GLU A 85 15.95 -6.93 8.63
N TYR A 86 15.76 -5.65 8.31
CA TYR A 86 14.73 -4.83 8.92
C TYR A 86 13.31 -5.20 8.41
N GLY A 87 13.21 -5.87 7.26
CA GLY A 87 11.96 -6.41 6.74
C GLY A 87 11.59 -7.81 7.24
N LEU A 88 12.44 -8.47 8.04
CA LEU A 88 12.12 -9.79 8.61
C LEU A 88 11.08 -9.68 9.75
N PRO A 89 10.15 -10.64 9.90
CA PRO A 89 9.21 -10.66 11.01
C PRO A 89 9.88 -10.58 12.39
N ALA A 90 11.00 -11.30 12.58
CA ALA A 90 11.68 -11.39 13.87
C ALA A 90 12.53 -10.16 14.22
N GLY A 91 12.91 -9.33 13.24
CA GLY A 91 13.82 -8.21 13.50
C GLY A 91 15.17 -8.29 12.78
N ASN A 92 15.70 -9.50 12.69
CA ASN A 92 17.11 -9.78 12.43
C ASN A 92 17.28 -11.23 11.98
N LYS A 93 18.36 -11.54 11.24
CA LYS A 93 18.59 -12.90 10.71
C LYS A 93 18.73 -13.98 11.78
N LYS A 94 19.29 -13.61 12.94
CA LYS A 94 19.51 -14.52 14.09
C LYS A 94 18.35 -14.51 15.08
N GLY A 95 17.30 -13.74 14.82
CA GLY A 95 16.14 -13.62 15.69
C GLY A 95 15.30 -14.87 15.68
N LYS A 96 14.95 -15.36 16.86
CA LYS A 96 13.87 -16.34 16.99
C LYS A 96 12.53 -15.62 16.91
N ILE A 97 11.57 -16.24 16.22
CA ILE A 97 10.18 -15.79 16.22
C ILE A 97 9.67 -15.72 17.66
N ARG A 98 9.15 -14.55 18.04
CA ARG A 98 8.61 -14.31 19.38
C ARG A 98 7.09 -14.44 19.34
N GLY A 99 6.47 -14.60 20.50
CA GLY A 99 5.01 -14.61 20.62
C GLY A 99 4.33 -13.36 20.03
N LYS A 100 5.03 -12.22 20.01
CA LYS A 100 4.56 -10.99 19.35
C LYS A 100 4.43 -11.12 17.82
N ASP A 101 5.26 -11.91 17.17
CA ASP A 101 5.27 -12.05 15.71
C ASP A 101 4.20 -13.07 15.29
N LEU A 102 4.03 -14.14 16.07
CA LEU A 102 2.90 -15.06 15.94
C LEU A 102 1.56 -14.36 16.19
N LYS A 103 1.53 -13.40 17.14
CA LYS A 103 0.34 -12.56 17.38
C LYS A 103 -0.03 -11.79 16.10
N VAL A 104 0.93 -11.23 15.37
CA VAL A 104 0.65 -10.51 14.12
C VAL A 104 0.00 -11.44 13.08
N ALA A 105 0.59 -12.62 12.86
CA ALA A 105 0.04 -13.61 11.94
C ALA A 105 -1.37 -14.07 12.36
N ALA A 106 -1.58 -14.37 13.65
CA ALA A 106 -2.87 -14.79 14.18
C ALA A 106 -3.96 -13.72 14.01
N TRP A 107 -3.66 -12.46 14.33
CA TRP A 107 -4.60 -11.35 14.16
C TRP A 107 -4.87 -11.03 12.69
N ALA A 108 -3.88 -11.17 11.80
CA ALA A 108 -4.09 -11.01 10.36
C ALA A 108 -5.08 -12.05 9.82
N LEU A 109 -4.89 -13.34 10.15
CA LEU A 109 -5.81 -14.40 9.75
C LEU A 109 -7.19 -14.27 10.41
N PHE A 110 -7.23 -13.84 11.67
CA PHE A 110 -8.49 -13.54 12.36
C PHE A 110 -9.25 -12.41 11.66
N ASN A 111 -8.58 -11.31 11.32
CA ASN A 111 -9.21 -10.18 10.62
C ASN A 111 -9.69 -10.59 9.22
N LEU A 112 -8.92 -11.42 8.51
CA LEU A 112 -9.36 -11.98 7.24
C LEU A 112 -10.67 -12.76 7.40
N ALA A 113 -10.73 -13.68 8.37
CA ALA A 113 -11.93 -14.47 8.66
C ALA A 113 -13.09 -13.57 9.13
N LEU A 114 -12.81 -12.57 9.97
CA LEU A 114 -13.78 -11.58 10.44
C LEU A 114 -14.38 -10.80 9.28
N GLY A 115 -13.58 -10.36 8.30
CA GLY A 115 -14.07 -9.67 7.12
C GLY A 115 -15.04 -10.53 6.30
N ILE A 116 -14.73 -11.82 6.13
CA ILE A 116 -15.62 -12.77 5.43
C ILE A 116 -16.91 -12.97 6.24
N ALA A 117 -16.81 -13.14 7.56
CA ALA A 117 -17.98 -13.31 8.43
C ALA A 117 -18.88 -12.06 8.44
N VAL A 118 -18.29 -10.86 8.50
CA VAL A 118 -19.02 -9.58 8.43
C VAL A 118 -19.70 -9.42 7.08
N GLN A 119 -19.04 -9.79 5.97
CA GLN A 119 -19.67 -9.79 4.66
C GLN A 119 -20.91 -10.69 4.63
N GLY A 120 -20.80 -11.94 5.10
CA GLY A 120 -21.93 -12.85 5.15
C GLY A 120 -23.07 -12.37 6.05
N TYR A 121 -22.73 -11.77 7.20
CA TYR A 121 -23.72 -11.18 8.09
C TYR A 121 -24.45 -9.99 7.44
N VAL A 122 -23.72 -9.10 6.77
CA VAL A 122 -24.32 -7.94 6.09
C VAL A 122 -25.22 -8.41 4.95
N GLU A 123 -24.78 -9.37 4.13
CA GLU A 123 -25.59 -9.92 3.03
C GLU A 123 -26.88 -10.58 3.55
N ASP A 124 -26.81 -11.38 4.62
CA ASP A 124 -27.98 -11.97 5.28
C ASP A 124 -28.98 -10.89 5.78
N LYS A 125 -28.47 -9.82 6.41
CA LYS A 125 -29.31 -8.70 6.86
C LYS A 125 -29.91 -7.90 5.70
N LEU A 126 -29.18 -7.71 4.61
CA LEU A 126 -29.71 -7.06 3.42
C LEU A 126 -30.82 -7.90 2.79
N ILE A 127 -30.60 -9.21 2.60
CA ILE A 127 -31.62 -10.10 2.01
C ILE A 127 -32.88 -10.17 2.88
N SER A 128 -32.72 -10.33 4.20
CA SER A 128 -33.84 -10.44 5.14
C SER A 128 -34.64 -9.15 5.31
N ARG A 129 -33.97 -7.98 5.32
CA ARG A 129 -34.62 -6.69 5.56
C ARG A 129 -35.03 -5.95 4.29
N PHE A 130 -34.23 -6.07 3.23
CA PHE A 130 -34.34 -5.32 1.99
C PHE A 130 -34.24 -6.28 0.79
N ARG A 131 -35.36 -6.89 0.40
CA ARG A 131 -35.44 -7.96 -0.63
C ARG A 131 -34.74 -7.68 -1.98
N LYS A 132 -34.44 -6.42 -2.29
CA LYS A 132 -33.78 -5.99 -3.54
C LYS A 132 -32.31 -5.58 -3.39
N LEU A 133 -31.83 -5.37 -2.16
CA LEU A 133 -30.44 -4.96 -1.92
C LEU A 133 -29.57 -6.18 -1.70
N ARG A 134 -28.41 -6.18 -2.34
CA ARG A 134 -27.36 -7.20 -2.21
C ARG A 134 -26.00 -6.52 -2.28
N LEU A 135 -25.00 -7.07 -1.63
CA LEU A 135 -23.60 -6.67 -1.80
C LEU A 135 -23.07 -7.17 -3.15
N VAL A 136 -23.37 -8.42 -3.49
CA VAL A 136 -22.87 -9.07 -4.71
C VAL A 136 -24.01 -9.63 -5.56
N LYS A 137 -23.93 -9.40 -6.87
CA LYS A 137 -24.95 -9.88 -7.81
C LYS A 137 -24.61 -11.29 -8.28
N VAL A 138 -25.30 -12.28 -7.71
CA VAL A 138 -25.22 -13.69 -8.15
C VAL A 138 -26.35 -13.97 -9.16
N THR A 139 -26.01 -14.13 -10.44
CA THR A 139 -26.98 -14.43 -11.51
C THR A 139 -26.44 -15.45 -12.51
N LEU A 140 -27.31 -16.16 -13.22
CA LEU A 140 -26.91 -17.12 -14.27
C LEU A 140 -26.26 -16.44 -15.48
N LYS A 141 -26.70 -15.22 -15.81
CA LYS A 141 -26.19 -14.48 -16.98
C LYS A 141 -24.76 -14.01 -16.71
N LEU A 142 -23.82 -14.57 -17.47
CA LEU A 142 -22.42 -14.17 -17.40
C LEU A 142 -22.24 -12.70 -17.84
N PRO A 143 -21.30 -11.97 -17.21
CA PRO A 143 -20.94 -10.64 -17.66
C PRO A 143 -20.21 -10.72 -19.01
N LEU A 144 -20.48 -9.76 -19.89
CA LEU A 144 -19.66 -9.61 -21.09
C LEU A 144 -18.20 -9.34 -20.69
N PRO A 145 -17.19 -9.89 -21.40
CA PRO A 145 -15.78 -9.72 -21.04
C PRO A 145 -15.38 -8.25 -20.87
N TRP A 146 -15.84 -7.39 -21.78
CA TRP A 146 -15.59 -5.95 -21.71
C TRP A 146 -16.19 -5.30 -20.45
N ASN A 147 -17.44 -5.65 -20.12
CA ASN A 147 -18.10 -5.15 -18.91
C ASN A 147 -17.39 -5.64 -17.65
N LEU A 148 -16.87 -6.87 -17.65
CA LEU A 148 -16.08 -7.40 -16.54
C LEU A 148 -14.80 -6.57 -16.34
N VAL A 149 -14.03 -6.29 -17.40
CA VAL A 149 -12.81 -5.49 -17.31
C VAL A 149 -13.12 -4.07 -16.82
N TRP A 150 -14.14 -3.42 -17.39
CA TRP A 150 -14.56 -2.07 -17.00
C TRP A 150 -15.01 -2.01 -15.54
N GLN A 151 -15.80 -2.99 -15.09
CA GLN A 151 -16.25 -3.10 -13.71
C GLN A 151 -15.11 -3.28 -12.72
N ILE A 152 -14.13 -4.13 -13.05
CA ILE A 152 -12.94 -4.32 -12.21
C ILE A 152 -12.15 -3.01 -12.12
N PHE A 153 -11.90 -2.36 -13.25
CA PHE A 153 -11.19 -1.09 -13.28
C PHE A 153 -11.88 -0.01 -12.44
N CYS A 154 -13.17 0.23 -12.64
CA CYS A 154 -13.94 1.19 -11.85
C CYS A 154 -13.96 0.82 -10.36
N GLY A 155 -14.07 -0.47 -10.03
CA GLY A 155 -14.03 -0.97 -8.67
C GLY A 155 -12.69 -0.66 -7.98
N LEU A 156 -11.58 -0.88 -8.69
CA LEU A 156 -10.23 -0.59 -8.18
C LEU A 156 -9.99 0.91 -8.00
N VAL A 157 -10.40 1.74 -8.97
CA VAL A 157 -10.29 3.20 -8.86
C VAL A 157 -11.10 3.74 -7.68
N LEU A 158 -12.34 3.26 -7.49
CA LEU A 158 -13.12 3.69 -6.34
C LEU A 158 -12.54 3.16 -5.02
N ARG A 159 -12.01 1.93 -5.00
CA ARG A 159 -11.30 1.42 -3.82
C ARG A 159 -10.11 2.31 -3.47
N GLU A 160 -9.32 2.75 -4.44
CA GLU A 160 -8.19 3.67 -4.22
C GLU A 160 -8.67 4.97 -3.57
N ILE A 161 -9.70 5.62 -4.13
CA ILE A 161 -10.27 6.87 -3.59
C ILE A 161 -10.81 6.67 -2.17
N LEU A 162 -11.62 5.62 -1.96
CA LEU A 162 -12.22 5.33 -0.65
C LEU A 162 -11.15 5.02 0.40
N SER A 163 -10.15 4.21 0.03
CA SER A 163 -9.05 3.85 0.92
C SER A 163 -8.28 5.11 1.31
N TYR A 164 -7.94 5.97 0.36
CA TYR A 164 -7.28 7.25 0.63
C TYR A 164 -8.06 8.11 1.63
N VAL A 165 -9.36 8.35 1.35
CA VAL A 165 -10.20 9.21 2.17
C VAL A 165 -10.35 8.65 3.58
N ILE A 166 -10.67 7.36 3.70
CA ILE A 166 -10.86 6.71 5.00
C ILE A 166 -9.54 6.68 5.77
N HIS A 167 -8.44 6.31 5.13
CA HIS A 167 -7.14 6.19 5.78
C HIS A 167 -6.66 7.56 6.29
N ARG A 168 -6.71 8.60 5.44
CA ARG A 168 -6.30 9.95 5.82
C ARG A 168 -7.17 10.56 6.91
N TRP A 169 -8.50 10.52 6.77
CA TRP A 169 -9.41 11.27 7.65
C TRP A 169 -9.94 10.48 8.83
N ILE A 170 -10.06 9.15 8.70
CA ILE A 170 -10.58 8.29 9.77
C ILE A 170 -9.44 7.63 10.54
N LEU A 171 -8.49 6.97 9.85
CA LEU A 171 -7.42 6.24 10.52
C LEU A 171 -6.26 7.14 10.99
N HIS A 172 -6.11 8.33 10.42
CA HIS A 172 -5.20 9.38 10.92
C HIS A 172 -5.92 10.61 11.49
N GLY A 173 -7.23 10.50 11.69
CA GLY A 173 -8.05 11.54 12.32
C GLY A 173 -7.94 11.61 13.85
N ARG A 174 -8.78 12.44 14.47
CA ARG A 174 -8.85 12.62 15.93
C ARG A 174 -9.97 11.76 16.53
N ASN A 175 -9.88 10.44 16.38
CA ASN A 175 -10.92 9.52 16.87
C ASN A 175 -10.32 8.22 17.46
N ARG A 176 -11.17 7.36 18.02
CA ARG A 176 -10.73 6.09 18.64
C ARG A 176 -10.15 5.10 17.63
N ILE A 177 -10.68 5.08 16.41
CA ILE A 177 -10.22 4.18 15.34
C ILE A 177 -8.79 4.56 14.93
N ALA A 178 -8.49 5.85 14.83
CA ALA A 178 -7.14 6.34 14.57
C ALA A 178 -6.15 5.93 15.66
N ARG A 179 -6.56 5.99 16.93
CA ARG A 179 -5.73 5.48 18.04
C ARG A 179 -5.49 3.97 17.90
N TYR A 180 -6.49 3.20 17.49
CA TYR A 180 -6.32 1.77 17.26
C TYR A 180 -5.32 1.50 16.12
N HIS A 181 -5.51 2.14 14.97
CA HIS A 181 -4.60 2.02 13.83
C HIS A 181 -3.15 2.40 14.20
N ARG A 182 -2.97 3.50 14.93
CA ARG A 182 -1.65 3.94 15.41
C ARG A 182 -1.00 2.95 16.38
N THR A 183 -1.78 2.36 17.29
CA THR A 183 -1.24 1.46 18.32
C THR A 183 -1.02 0.03 17.85
N TRP A 184 -1.68 -0.37 16.76
CA TRP A 184 -1.59 -1.71 16.19
C TRP A 184 -0.72 -1.71 14.94
N TYR A 185 -1.20 -1.08 13.85
CA TYR A 185 -0.51 -1.09 12.57
C TYR A 185 0.80 -0.29 12.61
N HIS A 186 0.78 0.97 13.09
CA HIS A 186 2.01 1.78 13.20
C HIS A 186 2.95 1.37 14.35
N ASN A 187 2.61 0.31 15.10
CA ASN A 187 3.55 -0.34 16.00
C ASN A 187 4.38 -1.42 15.27
N LEU A 188 4.05 -1.73 14.02
CA LEU A 188 4.91 -2.51 13.14
C LEU A 188 6.15 -1.70 12.79
N ARG A 189 7.23 -2.44 12.60
CA ARG A 189 8.53 -1.87 12.27
C ARG A 189 8.66 -1.62 10.76
N ALA A 190 8.26 -2.61 9.97
CA ALA A 190 8.28 -2.61 8.52
C ALA A 190 7.10 -3.48 8.05
N PRO A 191 6.62 -3.32 6.81
CA PRO A 191 5.73 -4.30 6.21
C PRO A 191 6.48 -5.64 6.00
N TYR A 192 5.79 -6.74 6.27
CA TYR A 192 6.25 -8.10 6.00
C TYR A 192 5.02 -9.00 5.77
N PRO A 193 5.18 -10.24 5.27
CA PRO A 193 4.04 -11.05 4.88
C PRO A 193 2.98 -11.18 5.99
N LEU A 194 1.70 -11.14 5.60
CA LEU A 194 0.50 -11.06 6.46
C LEU A 194 0.17 -9.68 7.08
N THR A 195 1.07 -8.69 7.07
CA THR A 195 0.78 -7.41 7.73
C THR A 195 -0.33 -6.61 7.07
N ALA A 196 -0.68 -6.89 5.80
CA ALA A 196 -1.83 -6.28 5.14
C ALA A 196 -3.10 -6.38 5.98
N HIS A 197 -3.41 -7.54 6.55
CA HIS A 197 -4.63 -7.75 7.34
C HIS A 197 -4.40 -7.57 8.85
N TYR A 198 -3.19 -7.22 9.27
CA TYR A 198 -2.89 -6.94 10.67
C TYR A 198 -3.23 -5.50 11.03
N ASP A 199 -4.29 -5.33 11.81
CA ASP A 199 -4.60 -4.08 12.50
C ASP A 199 -5.58 -4.42 13.64
N HIS A 200 -5.97 -3.46 14.44
CA HIS A 200 -7.12 -3.61 15.31
C HIS A 200 -8.37 -3.97 14.47
N PRO A 201 -9.20 -4.94 14.87
CA PRO A 201 -10.31 -5.44 14.04
C PRO A 201 -11.23 -4.35 13.49
N LEU A 202 -11.58 -3.35 14.30
CA LEU A 202 -12.39 -2.22 13.85
C LEU A 202 -11.68 -1.33 12.81
N ALA A 203 -10.37 -1.08 13.00
CA ALA A 203 -9.58 -0.30 12.06
C ALA A 203 -9.39 -1.07 10.74
N TYR A 204 -9.18 -2.38 10.80
CA TYR A 204 -9.18 -3.27 9.63
C TYR A 204 -10.52 -3.24 8.87
N LEU A 205 -11.65 -3.38 9.58
CA LEU A 205 -12.96 -3.40 8.94
C LEU A 205 -13.26 -2.07 8.21
N ILE A 206 -12.91 -0.95 8.84
CA ILE A 206 -13.15 0.38 8.26
C ILE A 206 -12.12 0.72 7.19
N GLY A 207 -10.85 0.42 7.43
CA GLY A 207 -9.72 0.82 6.59
C GLY A 207 -9.47 -0.05 5.37
N ARG A 208 -9.88 -1.31 5.40
CA ARG A 208 -9.56 -2.28 4.35
C ARG A 208 -10.77 -3.02 3.83
N TRP A 209 -11.58 -3.59 4.72
CA TRP A 209 -12.75 -4.34 4.30
C TRP A 209 -13.79 -3.44 3.63
N LEU A 210 -14.12 -2.31 4.26
CA LEU A 210 -15.15 -1.39 3.76
C LEU A 210 -14.79 -0.77 2.39
N PRO A 211 -13.59 -0.18 2.17
CA PRO A 211 -13.19 0.30 0.84
C PRO A 211 -13.16 -0.79 -0.22
N THR A 212 -12.95 -2.05 0.16
CA THR A 212 -12.92 -3.17 -0.78
C THR A 212 -14.33 -3.60 -1.19
N ILE A 213 -15.27 -3.71 -0.25
CA ILE A 213 -16.63 -4.21 -0.51
C ILE A 213 -17.59 -3.12 -1.00
N LEU A 214 -17.37 -1.86 -0.62
CA LEU A 214 -18.29 -0.77 -0.97
C LEU A 214 -18.41 -0.54 -2.49
N PRO A 215 -17.32 -0.54 -3.30
CA PRO A 215 -17.44 -0.47 -4.76
C PRO A 215 -18.29 -1.61 -5.34
N VAL A 216 -18.19 -2.80 -4.76
CA VAL A 216 -18.93 -3.99 -5.18
C VAL A 216 -20.43 -3.78 -5.00
N ALA A 217 -20.82 -3.28 -3.82
CA ALA A 217 -22.20 -2.98 -3.49
C ALA A 217 -22.76 -1.81 -4.31
N LEU A 218 -21.98 -0.76 -4.54
CA LEU A 218 -22.41 0.42 -5.30
C LEU A 218 -22.65 0.10 -6.79
N TRP A 219 -21.76 -0.67 -7.41
CA TRP A 219 -21.91 -1.06 -8.83
C TRP A 219 -22.65 -2.38 -9.05
N GLN A 220 -23.10 -3.04 -7.99
CA GLN A 220 -23.78 -4.34 -8.07
C GLN A 220 -23.01 -5.34 -8.94
N LEU A 221 -21.71 -5.49 -8.64
CA LEU A 221 -20.82 -6.31 -9.46
C LEU A 221 -21.35 -7.74 -9.54
N HIS A 222 -21.28 -8.30 -10.76
CA HIS A 222 -21.55 -9.72 -10.94
C HIS A 222 -20.56 -10.55 -10.13
N MET A 223 -21.00 -11.67 -9.56
CA MET A 223 -20.16 -12.54 -8.73
C MET A 223 -18.79 -12.85 -9.36
N ILE A 224 -18.75 -13.21 -10.64
CA ILE A 224 -17.48 -13.44 -11.36
C ILE A 224 -16.60 -12.18 -11.44
N SER A 225 -17.18 -11.01 -11.75
CA SER A 225 -16.45 -9.74 -11.75
C SER A 225 -15.92 -9.40 -10.35
N TYR A 226 -16.73 -9.65 -9.31
CA TYR A 226 -16.35 -9.48 -7.91
C TYR A 226 -15.19 -10.40 -7.52
N LEU A 227 -15.26 -11.70 -7.85
CA LEU A 227 -14.17 -12.65 -7.54
C LEU A 227 -12.87 -12.26 -8.25
N ALA A 228 -12.94 -11.84 -9.52
CA ALA A 228 -11.77 -11.36 -10.25
C ALA A 228 -11.19 -10.08 -9.63
N TYR A 229 -12.04 -9.09 -9.34
CA TYR A 229 -11.65 -7.88 -8.61
C TYR A 229 -11.00 -8.20 -7.25
N LEU A 230 -11.61 -9.10 -6.48
CA LEU A 230 -11.09 -9.52 -5.18
C LEU A 230 -9.75 -10.26 -5.30
N ALA A 231 -9.56 -11.04 -6.37
CA ALA A 231 -8.29 -11.70 -6.65
C ALA A 231 -7.19 -10.68 -6.93
N PHE A 232 -7.45 -9.66 -7.76
CA PHE A 232 -6.52 -8.56 -7.98
C PHE A 232 -6.16 -7.84 -6.67
N VAL A 233 -7.16 -7.46 -5.87
CA VAL A 233 -6.94 -6.83 -4.55
C VAL A 233 -6.16 -7.74 -3.61
N SER A 234 -6.40 -9.05 -3.62
CA SER A 234 -5.73 -10.00 -2.72
C SER A 234 -4.26 -10.22 -3.11
N LEU A 235 -3.98 -10.32 -4.42
CA LEU A 235 -2.61 -10.41 -4.93
C LEU A 235 -1.85 -9.11 -4.66
N GLU A 236 -2.50 -7.97 -4.89
CA GLU A 236 -1.98 -6.65 -4.52
C GLU A 236 -1.56 -6.60 -3.04
N GLU A 237 -2.47 -6.97 -2.14
CA GLU A 237 -2.21 -6.99 -0.69
C GLU A 237 -1.08 -7.94 -0.31
N THR A 238 -0.98 -9.09 -0.99
CA THR A 238 0.09 -10.04 -0.78
C THR A 238 1.44 -9.42 -1.10
N PHE A 239 1.57 -8.85 -2.30
CA PHE A 239 2.87 -8.37 -2.78
C PHE A 239 3.24 -7.03 -2.14
N ALA A 240 2.33 -6.06 -2.10
CA ALA A 240 2.62 -4.72 -1.58
C ALA A 240 3.00 -4.70 -0.09
N TYR A 241 2.61 -5.71 0.70
CA TYR A 241 2.93 -5.80 2.13
C TYR A 241 3.99 -6.84 2.45
N SER A 242 4.45 -7.62 1.47
CA SER A 242 5.43 -8.70 1.71
C SER A 242 6.82 -8.22 2.11
N GLY A 243 7.17 -6.98 1.78
CA GLY A 243 8.51 -6.42 2.00
C GLY A 243 9.58 -6.93 1.03
N TYR A 244 9.23 -7.69 -0.02
CA TYR A 244 10.17 -8.08 -1.08
C TYR A 244 10.35 -6.98 -2.13
N SER A 245 11.57 -6.77 -2.59
CA SER A 245 11.95 -5.76 -3.59
C SER A 245 11.82 -6.27 -5.03
N ALA A 246 12.07 -7.56 -5.27
CA ALA A 246 11.96 -8.18 -6.59
C ALA A 246 10.55 -8.75 -6.81
N MET A 247 9.69 -7.98 -7.48
CA MET A 247 8.33 -8.39 -7.82
C MET A 247 8.15 -8.66 -9.32
N PRO A 248 7.27 -9.60 -9.72
CA PRO A 248 7.04 -9.96 -11.13
C PRO A 248 6.68 -8.77 -12.03
N THR A 249 6.19 -7.68 -11.46
CA THR A 249 5.86 -6.41 -12.13
C THR A 249 6.50 -5.23 -11.38
N GLY A 250 7.83 -5.16 -11.44
CA GLY A 250 8.67 -4.28 -10.62
C GLY A 250 8.28 -2.80 -10.58
N PHE A 251 7.65 -2.25 -11.62
CA PHE A 251 7.22 -0.84 -11.61
C PHE A 251 5.91 -0.63 -10.82
N PHE A 252 4.84 -1.36 -11.15
CA PHE A 252 3.53 -1.14 -10.54
C PHE A 252 3.49 -1.70 -9.11
N ILE A 253 3.73 -3.01 -8.95
CA ILE A 253 3.68 -3.64 -7.62
C ILE A 253 4.83 -3.17 -6.73
N GLY A 254 6.02 -2.94 -7.31
CA GLY A 254 7.16 -2.40 -6.56
C GLY A 254 6.91 -0.97 -6.07
N GLY A 255 6.30 -0.12 -6.90
CA GLY A 255 5.87 1.23 -6.49
C GLY A 255 4.87 1.20 -5.33
N MET A 256 3.90 0.28 -5.38
CA MET A 256 2.92 0.09 -4.31
C MET A 256 3.54 -0.40 -3.00
N ALA A 257 4.50 -1.33 -3.08
CA ALA A 257 5.22 -1.82 -1.91
C ALA A 257 6.00 -0.69 -1.22
N ARG A 258 6.72 0.13 -2.02
CA ARG A 258 7.44 1.31 -1.54
C ARG A 258 6.50 2.35 -0.93
N ASN A 259 5.33 2.55 -1.55
CA ASN A 259 4.32 3.46 -1.04
C ASN A 259 3.82 3.02 0.36
N MET A 260 3.53 1.73 0.53
CA MET A 260 3.08 1.18 1.81
C MET A 260 4.15 1.25 2.90
N GLU A 261 5.40 1.02 2.50
CA GLU A 261 6.55 1.14 3.37
C GLU A 261 6.78 2.58 3.83
N ASN A 262 6.81 3.54 2.90
CA ASN A 262 6.95 4.96 3.21
C ASN A 262 5.82 5.46 4.12
N HIS A 263 4.59 4.95 3.96
CA HIS A 263 3.49 5.25 4.86
C HIS A 263 3.80 4.85 6.31
N LEU A 264 4.28 3.61 6.51
CA LEU A 264 4.61 3.10 7.84
C LEU A 264 5.79 3.85 8.47
N HIS A 265 6.85 4.12 7.69
CA HIS A 265 8.03 4.86 8.15
C HIS A 265 7.74 6.32 8.46
N SER A 266 6.86 6.95 7.69
CA SER A 266 6.45 8.34 7.90
C SER A 266 5.41 8.50 9.02
N ILE A 267 5.09 7.41 9.76
CA ILE A 267 4.10 7.36 10.85
C ILE A 267 2.74 7.90 10.36
N GLY A 268 2.41 7.58 9.10
CA GLY A 268 1.21 7.98 8.38
C GLY A 268 0.99 9.49 8.26
N THR A 269 2.07 10.20 7.93
CA THR A 269 1.98 11.59 7.48
C THR A 269 1.66 11.73 5.99
N GLY A 270 1.77 10.63 5.22
CA GLY A 270 1.44 10.54 3.79
C GLY A 270 1.23 9.11 3.32
N ASN A 271 1.06 8.92 2.01
CA ASN A 271 0.96 7.61 1.32
C ASN A 271 -0.24 6.78 1.81
N PHE A 272 -1.43 7.38 1.83
CA PHE A 272 -2.64 6.78 2.39
C PHE A 272 -3.34 5.78 1.46
N GLY A 273 -3.25 6.00 0.15
CA GLY A 273 -3.86 5.17 -0.89
C GLY A 273 -3.05 3.90 -1.14
N PRO A 274 -3.72 2.76 -1.43
CA PRO A 274 -3.05 1.53 -1.83
C PRO A 274 -2.06 1.70 -2.99
N TRP A 275 -2.44 2.45 -4.03
CA TRP A 275 -1.61 2.66 -5.22
C TRP A 275 -0.70 3.88 -5.11
N GLY A 276 -1.08 4.87 -4.29
CA GLY A 276 -0.38 6.14 -4.16
C GLY A 276 -0.73 7.15 -5.27
N VAL A 277 -1.64 6.81 -6.17
CA VAL A 277 -2.08 7.72 -7.26
C VAL A 277 -2.83 8.92 -6.68
N VAL A 278 -3.74 8.68 -5.72
CA VAL A 278 -4.49 9.78 -5.09
C VAL A 278 -3.58 10.61 -4.18
N ASP A 279 -2.58 9.99 -3.55
CA ASP A 279 -1.55 10.71 -2.80
C ASP A 279 -0.72 11.63 -3.69
N TRP A 280 -0.33 11.16 -4.87
CA TRP A 280 0.37 11.98 -5.85
C TRP A 280 -0.49 13.17 -6.31
N LEU A 281 -1.76 12.92 -6.67
CA LEU A 281 -2.69 13.96 -7.10
C LEU A 281 -2.96 15.02 -6.02
N LEU A 282 -3.03 14.61 -4.75
CA LEU A 282 -3.37 15.49 -3.63
C LEU A 282 -2.14 15.98 -2.83
N GLY A 283 -0.94 15.72 -3.32
CA GLY A 283 0.32 16.18 -2.72
C GLY A 283 0.61 15.59 -1.35
N THR A 284 0.13 14.37 -1.07
CA THR A 284 0.43 13.61 0.17
C THR A 284 1.37 12.43 -0.06
N HIS A 285 1.99 12.35 -1.23
CA HIS A 285 3.05 11.39 -1.52
C HIS A 285 4.37 11.81 -0.86
N ILE A 286 4.99 10.88 -0.14
CA ILE A 286 6.24 11.01 0.59
C ILE A 286 7.19 9.92 0.11
N GLU A 287 8.42 10.35 -0.17
CA GLU A 287 9.56 9.46 -0.40
C GLU A 287 10.40 9.46 0.87
N ALA A 288 10.61 8.28 1.47
CA ALA A 288 11.59 8.16 2.54
C ALA A 288 12.99 8.20 1.93
N GLU A 289 13.85 9.09 2.42
CA GLU A 289 15.26 9.11 2.08
C GLU A 289 15.94 7.94 2.80
N TYR A 290 16.30 6.90 2.05
CA TYR A 290 17.09 5.79 2.56
C TYR A 290 18.57 6.22 2.55
N THR A 291 19.06 6.81 3.64
CA THR A 291 20.50 6.91 3.83
C THR A 291 21.05 5.51 4.09
N GLU A 292 21.67 4.90 3.08
CA GLU A 292 22.59 3.78 3.24
C GLU A 292 23.86 4.26 3.96
N THR A 293 23.75 4.59 5.24
CA THR A 293 24.92 4.72 6.10
C THR A 293 25.00 3.47 6.96
N GLY A 294 25.94 2.58 6.59
CA GLY A 294 26.26 1.35 7.28
C GLY A 294 26.89 1.54 8.67
N GLU A 295 26.29 2.38 9.51
CA GLU A 295 26.66 2.52 10.92
C GLU A 295 25.43 2.33 11.78
N LYS A 296 25.61 1.58 12.87
CA LYS A 296 24.57 1.23 13.85
C LYS A 296 24.08 2.51 14.53
N GLU A 297 23.07 3.17 13.98
CA GLU A 297 22.41 4.28 14.66
C GLU A 297 21.24 3.78 15.53
N GLU A 298 21.30 4.15 16.81
CA GLU A 298 20.19 4.05 17.76
C GLU A 298 18.95 4.80 17.24
N PRO A 299 17.73 4.38 17.63
CA PRO A 299 16.51 5.01 17.14
C PRO A 299 16.50 6.52 17.43
N PRO A 300 16.13 7.37 16.46
CA PRO A 300 16.20 8.81 16.60
C PRO A 300 15.29 9.30 17.73
N SER A 301 15.86 10.08 18.65
CA SER A 301 15.15 10.69 19.79
C SER A 301 14.26 11.88 19.39
N SER A 302 14.14 12.18 18.10
CA SER A 302 13.37 13.30 17.57
C SER A 302 12.74 12.94 16.22
N PRO A 303 11.54 13.48 15.90
CA PRO A 303 10.89 13.21 14.63
C PRO A 303 11.75 13.70 13.46
N ILE A 304 11.98 12.80 12.51
CA ILE A 304 12.73 13.02 11.26
C ILE A 304 12.14 14.25 10.54
N ARG A 305 12.99 15.22 10.19
CA ARG A 305 12.58 16.36 9.35
C ARG A 305 12.40 15.90 7.91
N LEU A 306 11.17 15.57 7.54
CA LEU A 306 10.80 15.27 6.15
C LEU A 306 10.76 16.56 5.32
N ARG A 307 11.51 16.58 4.21
CA ARG A 307 11.43 17.66 3.21
C ARG A 307 10.13 17.49 2.42
N ARG A 308 9.16 18.36 2.68
CA ARG A 308 7.94 18.48 1.87
C ARG A 308 8.33 18.95 0.47
N ILE A 309 8.29 18.06 -0.52
CA ILE A 309 8.38 18.47 -1.93
C ILE A 309 7.11 19.28 -2.23
N ARG A 310 7.26 20.57 -2.53
CA ARG A 310 6.15 21.42 -2.97
C ARG A 310 5.77 21.01 -4.40
N PRO A 311 4.47 20.89 -4.71
CA PRO A 311 4.06 20.69 -6.09
C PRO A 311 4.20 22.02 -6.85
N ASN A 312 4.93 21.97 -7.96
CA ASN A 312 5.01 22.95 -9.04
C ASN A 312 5.77 24.27 -8.77
N SER A 313 7.06 24.31 -9.13
CA SER A 313 7.83 25.53 -9.41
C SER A 313 8.32 25.57 -10.86
N ALA A 314 7.51 25.10 -11.81
CA ALA A 314 7.81 25.19 -13.25
C ALA A 314 7.59 26.62 -13.81
N LYS A 315 8.03 27.66 -13.10
CA LYS A 315 7.97 29.06 -13.53
C LYS A 315 9.15 29.94 -13.11
N GLU A 316 10.18 29.41 -12.46
CA GLU A 316 11.37 30.22 -12.11
C GLU A 316 12.57 29.97 -13.04
N ASP A 317 12.47 29.04 -14.01
CA ASP A 317 13.58 28.73 -14.94
C ASP A 317 13.49 29.47 -16.30
N LEU A 318 12.68 30.53 -16.40
CA LEU A 318 12.56 31.32 -17.64
C LEU A 318 13.05 32.78 -17.53
N ASP A 319 13.41 33.23 -16.33
CA ASP A 319 13.93 34.59 -16.12
C ASP A 319 15.47 34.62 -16.04
N ASP A 320 16.13 33.46 -15.96
CA ASP A 320 17.61 33.32 -15.89
C ASP A 320 18.27 33.12 -17.29
N PHE A 321 17.48 33.20 -18.37
CA PHE A 321 17.95 33.01 -19.76
C PHE A 321 18.06 34.33 -20.56
N LEU A 322 17.76 35.48 -19.94
CA LEU A 322 17.88 36.79 -20.57
C LEU A 322 18.55 37.76 -19.61
N LEU A 323 19.88 37.75 -19.60
CA LEU A 323 20.77 38.92 -19.47
C LEU A 323 22.23 38.41 -19.38
N ASP A 324 22.90 38.35 -20.53
CA ASP A 324 24.30 38.77 -20.67
C ASP A 324 24.72 38.66 -22.15
N PRO A 325 25.02 39.77 -22.85
CA PRO A 325 25.92 39.75 -23.98
C PRO A 325 27.37 39.93 -23.53
N PRO A 326 28.34 39.42 -24.31
CA PRO A 326 29.68 39.10 -23.83
C PRO A 326 30.61 40.31 -23.71
N ASP A 327 31.48 40.18 -22.71
CA ASP A 327 32.73 40.89 -22.49
C ASP A 327 33.63 40.85 -23.75
N ASN A 328 34.03 42.04 -24.22
CA ASN A 328 35.16 42.26 -25.11
C ASN A 328 35.91 43.47 -24.56
N GLY A 329 37.16 43.23 -24.15
CA GLY A 329 38.05 44.25 -23.62
C GLY A 329 38.40 45.35 -24.63
N ASP A 330 38.86 46.47 -24.10
CA ASP A 330 40.22 46.98 -24.32
C ASP A 330 40.42 48.32 -23.59
N ASP A 331 41.62 48.43 -23.02
CA ASP A 331 42.49 49.60 -22.84
C ASP A 331 42.20 50.80 -21.92
N ASP A 332 43.33 51.29 -21.40
CA ASP A 332 43.66 52.59 -20.80
C ASP A 332 43.02 52.93 -19.43
N GLY A 333 43.73 53.34 -18.36
CA GLY A 333 45.07 53.87 -18.17
C GLY A 333 45.03 54.76 -16.91
N ASP A 334 46.14 54.81 -16.15
CA ASP A 334 46.54 55.86 -15.18
C ASP A 334 45.69 56.03 -13.89
N ASP A 335 46.21 56.34 -12.71
CA ASP A 335 47.55 56.43 -12.13
C ASP A 335 47.36 56.49 -10.59
N ASP A 336 48.48 56.43 -9.87
CA ASP A 336 48.71 56.94 -8.52
C ASP A 336 48.17 56.17 -7.28
N GLY A 337 49.14 55.75 -6.45
CA GLY A 337 49.18 56.35 -5.11
C GLY A 337 49.22 55.46 -3.86
N GLY A 338 50.29 54.65 -3.69
CA GLY A 338 51.08 54.56 -2.45
C GLY A 338 50.51 54.05 -1.10
N GLY A 339 51.30 53.19 -0.42
CA GLY A 339 51.48 53.29 1.04
C GLY A 339 51.18 52.08 1.94
N ASN A 340 52.15 51.16 2.01
CA ASN A 340 52.78 50.58 3.22
C ASN A 340 51.95 50.29 4.51
N GLY A 341 52.04 49.07 5.02
CA GLY A 341 52.37 48.82 6.44
C GLY A 341 51.33 48.12 7.35
N GLY A 342 51.67 46.91 7.79
CA GLY A 342 51.71 46.56 9.22
C GLY A 342 50.44 46.13 9.97
N GLY A 343 50.37 44.83 10.31
CA GLY A 343 50.14 44.31 11.67
C GLY A 343 48.77 44.49 12.34
N GLY A 344 48.21 43.38 12.88
CA GLY A 344 47.23 43.48 13.97
C GLY A 344 46.25 42.34 14.11
N ARG A 345 46.44 41.51 15.14
CA ARG A 345 45.49 40.50 15.64
C ARG A 345 44.15 41.12 16.01
N HIS A 346 43.02 40.47 15.73
CA HIS A 346 41.92 40.37 16.71
C HIS A 346 40.91 39.25 16.40
N ALA A 347 40.79 38.34 17.36
CA ALA A 347 39.70 37.38 17.47
C ALA A 347 38.42 38.09 17.94
N ARG A 348 37.27 37.76 17.34
CA ARG A 348 35.96 38.01 17.96
C ARG A 348 35.05 36.79 17.85
N ARG A 349 34.74 36.27 19.04
CA ARG A 349 33.59 35.42 19.38
C ARG A 349 32.29 36.07 18.90
N VAL A 350 31.39 35.27 18.36
CA VAL A 350 29.96 35.61 18.23
C VAL A 350 29.18 34.76 19.22
N SER A 351 28.53 35.43 20.17
CA SER A 351 27.57 34.88 21.12
C SER A 351 26.15 34.86 20.52
N PRO A 352 25.27 33.92 20.89
CA PRO A 352 23.90 33.85 20.37
C PRO A 352 22.98 34.87 21.07
N ARG A 353 22.12 35.54 20.28
CA ARG A 353 21.08 36.43 20.78
C ARG A 353 19.99 35.65 21.52
N ARG A 354 19.75 36.10 22.75
CA ARG A 354 18.59 35.90 23.62
C ARG A 354 17.34 36.55 22.99
N VAL A 355 16.21 35.84 22.99
CA VAL A 355 14.87 36.44 22.95
C VAL A 355 14.10 35.85 24.12
N GLU A 356 13.81 36.69 25.11
CA GLU A 356 12.88 36.45 26.20
C GLU A 356 11.44 36.70 25.73
N GLY A 357 10.51 35.88 26.23
CA GLY A 357 9.06 36.05 26.04
C GLY A 357 8.30 35.09 26.94
N TYR A 358 7.80 35.62 28.04
CA TYR A 358 7.15 34.97 29.17
C TYR A 358 5.83 34.27 28.83
N TRP A 359 5.55 33.12 29.46
CA TRP A 359 4.27 32.81 30.14
C TRP A 359 4.46 31.60 31.08
N THR A 360 4.18 31.83 32.36
CA THR A 360 4.37 30.89 33.49
C THR A 360 3.07 30.14 33.79
N GLY A 361 3.16 28.84 34.05
CA GLY A 361 2.09 27.98 34.57
C GLY A 361 2.61 27.06 35.69
N PRO A 362 1.78 26.65 36.68
CA PRO A 362 2.26 26.24 37.99
C PRO A 362 2.77 24.78 38.06
N PRO A 363 3.59 24.43 39.07
CA PRO A 363 4.29 23.16 39.14
C PRO A 363 3.39 22.02 39.62
N VAL A 364 3.42 20.89 38.89
CA VAL A 364 2.81 19.62 39.34
C VAL A 364 3.69 19.02 40.45
N ARG A 365 3.13 18.95 41.66
CA ARG A 365 3.73 18.29 42.83
C ARG A 365 3.96 16.80 42.56
N ARG A 366 5.21 16.35 42.74
CA ARG A 366 5.58 14.94 42.89
C ARG A 366 4.85 14.35 44.11
N ARG A 367 4.03 13.32 43.91
CA ARG A 367 3.52 12.46 44.99
C ARG A 367 4.53 11.36 45.26
N THR A 368 5.10 11.41 46.46
CA THR A 368 5.89 10.35 47.10
C THR A 368 4.99 9.15 47.42
N ARG A 369 5.49 7.95 47.09
CA ARG A 369 4.97 6.64 47.51
C ARG A 369 5.06 6.55 49.04
N ARG A 370 3.95 6.26 49.71
CA ARG A 370 3.92 5.88 51.13
C ARG A 370 3.74 4.36 51.20
N ASN A 371 4.73 3.68 51.77
CA ASN A 371 4.65 2.28 52.19
C ASN A 371 3.53 2.09 53.22
N ARG A 372 2.77 1.00 53.10
CA ARG A 372 2.02 0.41 54.21
C ARG A 372 2.77 -0.84 54.64
N HIS A 373 3.26 -0.82 55.86
CA HIS A 373 3.31 -1.97 56.75
C HIS A 373 2.29 -1.70 57.85
N ASP A 374 1.72 -2.80 58.33
CA ASP A 374 0.77 -3.00 59.44
C ASP A 374 -0.71 -2.81 59.12
#